data_AF-A0A8H5KUA8-F1
#
_entry.id   AF-A0A8H5KUA8-F1
#
_cell.length_a   1.000
_cell.length_b   1.000
_cell.length_c   1.000
_cell.angle_alpha   90.00
_cell.angle_beta   90.00
_cell.angle_gamma   90.00
#
_symmetry.space_group_name_H-M   'P 1'
#
loop_
_entity.id
_entity.type
_entity.pdbx_description
1 polymer ?
#
loop_
_entity_poly.entity_id
_entity_poly.type
_entity_poly.pdbx_seq_one_letter_code
_entity_poly.pdbx_strand_id
1 'polypeptide(L)'
;MMNIKSLVLSYLIIRAVQSNDSKDLSKHNCCLHIKNASDAWWMTNPDVTKEVCESCYEDFARFDSKTGTCDEHKNGTINDADWKSKCKIYGTSLGWTGDRVGAGHNATCYPIDA
;
A
#
# COMPACT_ATOMS: atom_id res chain seq x y z
N MET A 1 -13.08 -4.17 -64.46
CA MET A 1 -13.14 -2.78 -63.95
C MET A 1 -14.50 -2.55 -63.28
N MET A 2 -14.53 -1.64 -62.27
CA MET A 2 -15.57 -1.40 -61.23
C MET A 2 -15.55 -2.46 -60.11
N ASN A 3 -14.95 -2.27 -58.92
CA ASN A 3 -14.74 -1.11 -58.03
C ASN A 3 -16.05 -0.67 -57.34
N ILE A 4 -16.34 -1.26 -56.16
CA ILE A 4 -17.03 -0.59 -55.05
C ILE A 4 -16.37 -1.09 -53.76
N LYS A 5 -15.58 -0.20 -53.15
CA LYS A 5 -15.21 -0.21 -51.74
C LYS A 5 -16.46 0.27 -50.98
N SER A 6 -16.96 -0.52 -50.04
CA SER A 6 -18.10 -0.16 -49.19
C SER A 6 -17.67 -0.39 -47.74
N LEU A 7 -17.19 0.66 -47.06
CA LEU A 7 -17.94 1.64 -46.25
C LEU A 7 -17.97 1.22 -44.78
N VAL A 8 -16.97 1.73 -44.06
CA VAL A 8 -17.07 2.34 -42.73
C VAL A 8 -18.00 1.62 -41.75
N LEU A 9 -17.49 0.55 -41.13
CA LEU A 9 -18.02 0.06 -39.86
C LEU A 9 -17.32 0.80 -38.70
N SER A 10 -17.56 2.10 -38.62
CA SER A 10 -17.11 2.96 -37.53
C SER A 10 -18.34 3.64 -36.92
N TYR A 11 -19.02 2.98 -35.98
CA TYR A 11 -19.89 3.70 -35.04
C TYR A 11 -20.34 2.89 -33.80
N LEU A 12 -19.54 1.99 -33.21
CA LEU A 12 -19.97 1.29 -31.99
C LEU A 12 -18.89 1.01 -30.94
N ILE A 13 -17.85 1.84 -30.80
CA ILE A 13 -17.06 1.86 -29.55
C ILE A 13 -16.71 3.31 -29.17
N ILE A 14 -17.74 4.14 -29.01
CA ILE A 14 -17.61 5.36 -28.20
C ILE A 14 -18.75 5.32 -27.21
N ARG A 15 -18.51 4.66 -26.08
CA ARG A 15 -18.91 5.11 -24.74
C ARG A 15 -18.40 4.16 -23.66
N ALA A 16 -17.79 4.79 -22.67
CA ALA A 16 -17.67 4.34 -21.30
C ALA A 16 -16.78 3.11 -21.02
N VAL A 17 -15.48 3.35 -20.97
CA VAL A 17 -14.83 3.32 -19.65
C VAL A 17 -13.96 4.57 -19.64
N GLN A 18 -14.46 5.63 -19.01
CA GLN A 18 -13.54 6.50 -18.30
C GLN A 18 -12.84 5.55 -17.34
N SER A 19 -11.60 5.17 -17.64
CA SER A 19 -10.70 4.64 -16.65
C SER A 19 -10.61 5.76 -15.62
N ASN A 20 -11.51 5.69 -14.65
CA ASN A 20 -11.50 6.50 -13.47
C ASN A 20 -10.10 6.23 -12.93
N ASP A 21 -9.17 7.17 -13.12
CA ASP A 21 -7.75 7.00 -12.83
C ASP A 21 -7.63 6.32 -11.47
N SER A 22 -7.46 4.99 -11.51
CA SER A 22 -7.10 4.19 -10.36
C SER A 22 -5.62 4.47 -10.25
N LYS A 23 -5.28 5.66 -9.74
CA LYS A 23 -4.03 5.75 -8.98
C LYS A 23 -4.12 4.58 -8.02
N ASP A 24 -3.28 3.58 -8.22
CA ASP A 24 -3.08 2.53 -7.23
C ASP A 24 -2.82 3.29 -5.92
N LEU A 25 -3.82 3.31 -5.06
CA LEU A 25 -3.74 3.98 -3.77
C LEU A 25 -2.63 3.26 -3.03
N SER A 26 -1.59 3.99 -2.60
CA SER A 26 -0.46 3.34 -1.94
C SER A 26 -0.97 2.65 -0.68
N LYS A 27 -0.63 1.37 -0.54
CA LYS A 27 -0.99 0.55 0.61
C LYS A 27 0.23 0.34 1.45
N HIS A 28 0.21 0.78 2.70
CA HIS A 28 1.36 0.74 3.59
C HIS A 28 1.15 -0.30 4.69
N ASN A 29 2.22 -0.94 5.15
CA ASN A 29 2.18 -1.87 6.28
C ASN A 29 3.42 -1.71 7.16
N CYS A 30 3.25 -1.82 8.47
CA CYS A 30 4.33 -1.98 9.42
C CYS A 30 4.72 -3.47 9.51
N CYS A 31 5.99 -3.72 9.80
CA CYS A 31 6.55 -5.08 9.78
C CYS A 31 7.39 -5.38 11.02
N LEU A 32 7.51 -6.67 11.31
CA LEU A 32 8.34 -7.21 12.39
C LEU A 32 9.32 -8.25 11.83
N HIS A 33 10.60 -8.10 12.17
CA HIS A 33 11.63 -9.08 11.86
C HIS A 33 11.62 -10.21 12.89
N ILE A 34 11.55 -11.46 12.40
CA ILE A 34 11.55 -12.67 13.21
C ILE A 34 12.89 -13.38 13.05
N LYS A 35 13.81 -13.10 13.98
CA LYS A 35 15.19 -13.63 13.98
C LYS A 35 15.31 -15.11 14.35
N ASN A 36 14.30 -15.69 15.01
CA ASN A 36 14.35 -17.09 15.49
C ASN A 36 13.66 -18.09 14.54
N ALA A 37 13.22 -17.65 13.36
CA ALA A 37 12.76 -18.55 12.32
C ALA A 37 13.97 -19.12 11.57
N SER A 38 13.84 -20.35 11.03
CA SER A 38 14.91 -21.04 10.27
C SER A 38 15.46 -20.20 9.12
N ASP A 39 14.62 -19.34 8.57
CA ASP A 39 14.95 -18.33 7.58
C ASP A 39 14.49 -17.00 8.16
N ALA A 40 15.40 -16.14 8.60
CA ALA A 40 15.03 -14.84 9.15
C ALA A 40 14.18 -14.07 8.12
N TRP A 41 12.97 -13.69 8.50
CA TRP A 41 11.96 -13.14 7.59
C TRP A 41 11.23 -11.97 8.22
N TRP A 42 10.71 -11.11 7.35
CA TRP A 42 9.88 -9.98 7.73
C TRP A 42 8.42 -10.37 7.60
N MET A 43 7.65 -10.12 8.66
CA MET A 43 6.20 -10.30 8.67
C MET A 43 5.51 -8.95 8.70
N THR A 44 4.39 -8.82 7.98
CA THR A 44 3.46 -7.74 8.23
C THR A 44 2.89 -7.87 9.64
N ASN A 45 2.66 -6.75 10.31
CA ASN A 45 1.97 -6.72 11.60
C ASN A 45 0.70 -5.84 11.47
N PRO A 46 -0.47 -6.45 11.19
CA PRO A 46 -1.71 -5.71 10.96
C PRO A 46 -2.15 -4.86 12.16
N ASP A 47 -1.89 -5.28 13.40
CA ASP A 47 -2.28 -4.54 14.59
C ASP A 47 -1.48 -3.24 14.71
N VAL A 48 -0.16 -3.31 14.49
CA VAL A 48 0.70 -2.11 14.45
C VAL A 48 0.37 -1.24 13.25
N THR A 49 0.13 -1.84 12.08
CA THR A 49 -0.30 -1.11 10.88
C THR A 49 -1.59 -0.35 11.14
N LYS A 50 -2.58 -0.99 11.77
CA LYS A 50 -3.86 -0.38 12.12
C LYS A 50 -3.65 0.81 13.04
N GLU A 51 -2.92 0.62 14.13
CA GLU A 51 -2.71 1.68 15.12
C GLU A 51 -1.97 2.88 14.50
N VAL A 52 -0.90 2.65 13.73
CA VAL A 52 -0.18 3.73 13.06
C VAL A 52 -1.09 4.43 12.04
N CYS A 53 -1.89 3.68 11.28
CA CYS A 53 -2.83 4.22 10.30
C CYS A 53 -3.87 5.13 10.96
N GLU A 54 -4.55 4.63 12.00
CA GLU A 54 -5.63 5.34 12.69
C GLU A 54 -5.10 6.51 13.53
N SER A 55 -3.96 6.36 14.21
CA SER A 55 -3.44 7.41 15.10
C SER A 55 -2.62 8.50 14.38
N CYS A 56 -2.11 8.25 13.17
CA CYS A 56 -1.26 9.23 12.46
C CYS A 56 -1.83 9.73 11.13
N TYR A 57 -2.77 9.00 10.52
CA TYR A 57 -3.17 9.24 9.12
C TYR A 57 -4.69 9.16 8.90
N GLU A 58 -5.51 9.25 9.95
CA GLU A 58 -6.99 9.12 9.87
C GLU A 58 -7.65 10.05 8.85
N ASP A 59 -7.07 11.24 8.62
CA ASP A 59 -7.62 12.25 7.71
C ASP A 59 -7.48 11.88 6.22
N PHE A 60 -6.54 11.01 5.85
CA PHE A 60 -6.19 10.76 4.45
C PHE A 60 -5.82 9.33 4.10
N ALA A 61 -5.91 8.40 5.05
CA ALA A 61 -5.80 6.97 4.82
C ALA A 61 -6.77 6.19 5.71
N ARG A 62 -7.02 4.93 5.35
CA ARG A 62 -7.89 4.04 6.12
C ARG A 62 -7.28 2.65 6.19
N PHE A 63 -7.38 2.04 7.36
CA PHE A 63 -6.97 0.65 7.53
C PHE A 63 -7.96 -0.29 6.81
N ASP A 64 -7.45 -1.12 5.90
CA ASP A 64 -8.15 -2.25 5.31
C ASP A 64 -7.81 -3.52 6.10
N SER A 65 -8.78 -3.98 6.90
CA SER A 65 -8.64 -5.19 7.70
C SER A 65 -8.54 -6.48 6.88
N LYS A 66 -8.90 -6.47 5.59
CA LYS A 66 -8.81 -7.66 4.72
C LYS A 66 -7.37 -7.90 4.27
N THR A 67 -6.65 -6.83 3.96
CA THR A 67 -5.26 -6.88 3.50
C THR A 67 -4.26 -6.61 4.63
N GLY A 68 -4.71 -6.06 5.75
CA GLY A 68 -3.85 -5.64 6.86
C GLY A 68 -2.98 -4.44 6.50
N THR A 69 -3.47 -3.57 5.61
CA THR A 69 -2.73 -2.40 5.09
C THR A 69 -3.44 -1.09 5.43
N CYS A 70 -2.68 0.00 5.48
CA CYS A 70 -3.17 1.35 5.53
C CYS A 70 -3.25 1.89 4.10
N ASP A 71 -4.46 2.10 3.61
CA ASP A 71 -4.72 2.45 2.21
C ASP A 71 -4.99 3.95 2.11
N GLU A 72 -4.19 4.65 1.30
CA GLU A 72 -4.37 6.08 1.04
C GLU A 72 -5.71 6.37 0.37
N HIS A 73 -6.30 7.54 0.63
CA HIS A 73 -7.42 8.05 -0.15
C HIS A 73 -6.94 8.69 -1.47
N LYS A 74 -7.85 8.95 -2.42
CA LYS A 74 -7.54 9.49 -3.76
C LYS A 74 -6.74 10.81 -3.76
N ASN A 75 -6.73 11.53 -2.63
CA ASN A 75 -6.00 12.79 -2.42
C ASN A 75 -5.02 12.73 -1.22
N GLY A 76 -4.86 11.57 -0.59
CA GLY A 76 -3.89 11.37 0.49
C GLY A 76 -2.51 11.02 -0.08
N THR A 77 -1.46 11.40 0.63
CA THR A 77 -0.11 10.92 0.35
C THR A 77 0.59 10.73 1.68
N ILE A 78 0.79 9.47 2.06
CA ILE A 78 1.64 9.11 3.18
C ILE A 78 3.07 9.16 2.66
N ASN A 79 3.93 9.90 3.34
CA ASN A 79 5.36 9.91 3.03
C ASN A 79 6.00 8.62 3.57
N ASP A 80 6.67 7.84 2.72
CA ASP A 80 7.28 6.56 3.11
C ASP A 80 8.28 6.69 4.28
N ALA A 81 9.06 7.78 4.33
CA ALA A 81 10.02 8.00 5.41
C ALA A 81 9.31 8.32 6.73
N ASP A 82 8.23 9.09 6.69
CA ASP A 82 7.39 9.34 7.86
C ASP A 82 6.70 8.05 8.31
N TRP A 83 6.11 7.27 7.39
CA TRP A 83 5.49 5.97 7.70
C TRP A 83 6.48 5.02 8.39
N LYS A 84 7.68 4.85 7.81
CA LYS A 84 8.77 4.07 8.40
C LYS A 84 9.09 4.57 9.82
N SER A 85 9.18 5.88 10.01
CA SER A 85 9.45 6.49 11.32
C SER A 85 8.33 6.19 12.32
N LYS A 86 7.04 6.30 11.94
CA LYS A 86 5.90 5.98 12.80
C LYS A 86 5.86 4.51 13.18
N CYS A 87 6.07 3.59 12.23
CA CYS A 87 6.19 2.17 12.52
C CYS A 87 7.31 1.91 13.54
N LYS A 88 8.48 2.52 13.36
CA LYS A 88 9.62 2.39 14.29
C LYS A 88 9.28 2.88 15.69
N ILE A 89 8.71 4.08 15.80
CA ILE A 89 8.32 4.67 17.09
C ILE A 89 7.32 3.76 17.82
N TYR A 90 6.25 3.35 17.13
CA TYR A 90 5.22 2.52 17.76
C TYR A 90 5.74 1.11 18.09
N GLY A 91 6.43 0.45 17.16
CA GLY A 91 7.02 -0.87 17.40
C GLY A 91 8.01 -0.87 18.58
N THR A 92 8.85 0.16 18.70
CA THR A 92 9.75 0.31 19.85
C THR A 92 8.99 0.58 21.15
N SER A 93 7.86 1.30 21.12
CA SER A 93 7.00 1.46 22.31
C SER A 93 6.40 0.15 22.81
N LEU A 94 6.22 -0.85 21.93
CA LEU A 94 5.82 -2.22 22.28
C LEU A 94 6.99 -3.09 22.78
N GLY A 95 8.19 -2.53 22.91
CA GLY A 95 9.40 -3.24 23.37
C GLY A 95 10.18 -3.93 22.26
N TRP A 96 9.88 -3.70 20.98
CA TRP A 96 10.67 -4.24 19.88
C TRP A 96 11.97 -3.45 19.73
N THR A 97 13.08 -4.16 19.52
CA THR A 97 14.35 -3.51 19.19
C THR A 97 14.24 -2.84 17.82
N GLY A 98 14.88 -1.67 17.65
CA GLY A 98 14.72 -0.87 16.42
C GLY A 98 15.11 -1.59 15.13
N ASP A 99 16.05 -2.53 15.21
CA ASP A 99 16.48 -3.41 14.11
C ASP A 99 15.49 -4.52 13.77
N ARG A 100 14.43 -4.67 14.57
CA ARG A 100 13.33 -5.60 14.32
C ARG A 100 12.11 -4.92 13.73
N VAL A 101 12.09 -3.60 13.61
CA VAL A 101 10.95 -2.88 13.04
C VAL A 101 11.20 -2.60 11.57
N GLY A 102 10.20 -2.91 10.76
CA GLY A 102 10.20 -2.80 9.31
C GLY A 102 8.99 -2.01 8.83
N ALA A 103 8.99 -1.69 7.55
CA ALA A 103 7.80 -1.21 6.87
C ALA A 103 7.82 -1.66 5.41
N GLY A 104 6.68 -1.58 4.73
CA GLY A 104 6.63 -1.78 3.30
C GLY A 104 5.25 -1.51 2.73
N HIS A 105 5.04 -2.03 1.52
CA HIS A 105 3.87 -1.72 0.73
C HIS A 105 3.19 -2.99 0.22
N ASN A 106 1.88 -2.92 0.00
CA ASN A 106 1.09 -3.99 -0.61
C ASN A 106 1.33 -5.35 0.07
N ALA A 107 1.32 -5.36 1.41
CA ALA A 107 1.59 -6.53 2.25
C ALA A 107 3.01 -7.13 2.08
N THR A 108 3.94 -6.39 1.48
CA THR A 108 5.35 -6.76 1.37
C THR A 108 6.15 -5.97 2.40
N CYS A 109 7.20 -6.58 2.96
CA CYS A 109 7.99 -6.00 4.04
C CYS A 109 9.45 -5.80 3.67
N TYR A 110 10.01 -4.68 4.12
CA TYR A 110 11.41 -4.33 3.95
C TYR A 110 12.01 -3.83 5.27
N PRO A 111 13.34 -3.92 5.44
CA PRO A 111 14.02 -3.21 6.51
C PRO A 111 13.81 -1.69 6.36
N ILE A 112 13.76 -0.96 7.48
CA ILE A 112 13.66 0.50 7.46
C ILE A 112 14.94 1.13 6.88
N ASP A 113 16.10 0.51 7.12
CA ASP A 113 17.44 1.01 6.79
C ASP A 113 18.09 0.32 5.55
N ALA A 114 17.27 -0.19 4.61
CA ALA A 114 17.77 -0.80 3.36
C ALA A 114 18.16 0.24 2.31
#